data_AF-A0A7Z9XHK2-F1
#
_entry.id   AF-A0A7Z9XHK2-F1
#
_cell.length_a   1.000
_cell.length_b   1.000
_cell.length_c   1.000
_cell.angle_alpha   90.00
_cell.angle_beta   90.00
_cell.angle_gamma   90.00
#
_symmetry.space_group_name_H-M   'P 1'
#
loop_
_entity.id
_entity.type
_entity.pdbx_description
1 polymer ?
#
loop_
_entity_poly.entity_id
_entity_poly.type
_entity_poly.pdbx_seq_one_letter_code
_entity_poly.pdbx_strand_id
1 'polypeptide(L)'
;MNSFIMSIIKSLLITVSLFGYVIPTLAADLQMFPNARLVNNPNNDGDSFHINVADVQVRLYYVDCPETSIDSKSDARRIREQTRYFGLSSAERTIHFGNEAKNFVERILAKPFTLYTAFASALGRSSKGRVYGFIITADGNDLASLLVKNGFARTHGVGRETPDGIPRKQMLERFRDLEISAMLKRVGIWSESDPDRIAELRAKQRSEDQELKELQTKVKKAQSPHSLLDLNTASEKELQSIKGIGPVLAARIIAGRPYKTVDDLLKVKGIGQKRF
;
A
#
# COMPACT_ATOMS: atom_id res chain seq x y z
N MET A 1 33.81 61.79 20.95
CA MET A 1 33.26 62.80 20.01
C MET A 1 33.13 62.13 18.65
N ASN A 2 31.88 61.72 18.35
CA ASN A 2 31.25 61.26 17.10
C ASN A 2 32.14 60.69 16.00
N SER A 3 32.20 59.36 15.83
CA SER A 3 31.20 58.48 15.18
C SER A 3 31.04 58.74 13.68
N PHE A 4 31.64 57.83 12.92
CA PHE A 4 31.65 57.73 11.47
C PHE A 4 30.25 57.48 10.87
N ILE A 5 30.09 58.02 9.68
CA ILE A 5 28.89 58.02 8.84
C ILE A 5 28.75 56.69 8.06
N MET A 6 27.47 56.31 7.89
CA MET A 6 26.88 55.24 7.09
C MET A 6 27.57 54.90 5.76
N SER A 7 27.48 53.64 5.31
CA SER A 7 26.60 53.27 4.18
C SER A 7 26.75 51.80 3.71
N ILE A 8 25.68 51.02 3.94
CA ILE A 8 24.95 50.10 3.02
C ILE A 8 25.69 48.91 2.33
N ILE A 9 24.97 47.77 2.31
CA ILE A 9 24.93 46.68 1.30
C ILE A 9 25.66 45.38 1.68
N LYS A 10 24.96 44.40 2.27
CA LYS A 10 24.28 43.27 1.57
C LYS A 10 23.86 42.19 2.58
N SER A 11 22.55 42.02 2.75
CA SER A 11 21.94 40.85 3.39
C SER A 11 22.27 39.58 2.61
N LEU A 12 22.80 38.57 3.28
CA LEU A 12 22.73 37.18 2.82
C LEU A 12 21.96 36.38 3.88
N LEU A 13 20.63 36.43 3.77
CA LEU A 13 19.74 35.49 4.43
C LEU A 13 19.96 34.13 3.78
N ILE A 14 20.68 33.25 4.47
CA ILE A 14 20.73 31.84 4.12
C ILE A 14 19.38 31.23 4.53
N THR A 15 18.44 31.21 3.61
CA THR A 15 17.28 30.34 3.69
C THR A 15 17.77 28.90 3.50
N VAL A 16 18.03 28.21 4.61
CA VAL A 16 18.11 26.75 4.60
C VAL A 16 16.69 26.26 4.32
N SER A 17 16.38 26.08 3.03
CA SER A 17 15.21 25.33 2.59
C SER A 17 15.42 23.87 3.00
N LEU A 18 15.05 23.58 4.24
CA LEU A 18 14.86 22.24 4.75
C LEU A 18 13.65 21.65 4.01
N PHE A 19 13.85 21.24 2.75
CA PHE A 19 12.95 20.29 2.10
C PHE A 19 13.16 18.96 2.80
N GLY A 20 12.57 18.84 4.00
CA GLY A 20 12.30 17.57 4.61
C GLY A 20 11.43 16.80 3.65
N TYR A 21 12.04 15.87 2.91
CA TYR A 21 11.29 14.74 2.39
C TYR A 21 10.75 14.01 3.61
N VAL A 22 9.52 14.35 4.01
CA VAL A 22 8.75 13.56 4.95
C VAL A 22 8.49 12.25 4.21
N ILE A 23 9.35 11.27 4.45
CA ILE A 23 9.01 9.88 4.16
C ILE A 23 7.80 9.62 5.06
N PRO A 24 6.60 9.36 4.52
CA PRO A 24 5.46 9.03 5.37
C PRO A 24 5.79 7.68 6.02
N THR A 25 6.27 7.74 7.25
CA THR A 25 6.53 6.55 8.03
C THR A 25 5.17 5.96 8.39
N LEU A 26 5.04 4.63 8.28
CA LEU A 26 3.94 3.89 8.90
C LEU A 26 3.90 4.05 10.44
N ALA A 27 4.85 4.81 11.00
CA ALA A 27 5.07 5.04 12.42
C ALA A 27 4.46 6.36 12.94
N ALA A 28 3.74 7.13 12.12
CA ALA A 28 3.00 8.27 12.63
C ALA A 28 1.87 7.81 13.57
N ASP A 29 1.71 8.52 14.70
CA ASP A 29 0.70 8.25 15.70
C ASP A 29 -0.71 8.46 15.15
N LEU A 30 -1.67 7.69 15.68
CA LEU A 30 -3.08 7.83 15.32
C LEU A 30 -3.64 9.12 15.91
N GLN A 31 -4.22 9.96 15.06
CA GLN A 31 -4.95 11.16 15.47
C GLN A 31 -6.44 10.87 15.49
N MET A 32 -7.13 11.40 16.50
CA MET A 32 -8.57 11.24 16.68
C MET A 32 -9.34 12.42 16.09
N PHE A 33 -10.32 12.13 15.25
CA PHE A 33 -11.24 13.10 14.66
C PHE A 33 -12.68 12.74 15.06
N PRO A 34 -13.20 13.36 16.12
CA PRO A 34 -14.60 13.18 16.49
C PRO A 34 -15.51 13.85 15.46
N ASN A 35 -16.75 13.38 15.36
CA ASN A 35 -17.79 13.92 14.48
C ASN A 35 -17.49 13.87 12.98
N ALA A 36 -16.69 12.89 12.54
CA ALA A 36 -16.54 12.57 11.14
C ALA A 36 -17.90 12.13 10.56
N ARG A 37 -18.14 12.46 9.29
CA ARG A 37 -19.36 12.13 8.55
C ARG A 37 -19.01 11.54 7.20
N LEU A 38 -19.81 10.56 6.79
CA LEU A 38 -19.74 9.99 5.45
C LEU A 38 -20.13 11.06 4.42
N VAL A 39 -19.32 11.17 3.37
CA VAL A 39 -19.62 12.02 2.20
C VAL A 39 -20.14 11.13 1.10
N ASN A 40 -21.32 11.45 0.56
CA ASN A 40 -21.89 10.70 -0.54
C ASN A 40 -20.98 10.79 -1.78
N ASN A 41 -20.56 9.63 -2.29
CA ASN A 41 -19.70 9.54 -3.46
C ASN A 41 -19.96 8.19 -4.17
N PRO A 42 -20.06 8.16 -5.50
CA PRO A 42 -20.30 6.92 -6.25
C PRO A 42 -19.22 5.86 -6.02
N ASN A 43 -17.98 6.28 -5.73
CA ASN A 43 -16.83 5.41 -5.50
C ASN A 43 -16.72 4.90 -4.05
N ASN A 44 -17.72 5.15 -3.21
CA ASN A 44 -17.77 4.53 -1.89
C ASN A 44 -18.15 3.06 -2.02
N ASP A 45 -17.46 2.21 -1.25
CA ASP A 45 -17.74 0.80 -1.09
C ASP A 45 -17.76 0.41 0.41
N GLY A 46 -17.73 -0.89 0.72
CA GLY A 46 -17.81 -1.39 2.08
C GLY A 46 -16.56 -1.19 2.95
N ASP A 47 -15.37 -0.97 2.37
CA ASP A 47 -14.13 -0.79 3.15
C ASP A 47 -13.37 0.51 2.81
N SER A 48 -13.82 1.25 1.81
CA SER A 48 -13.19 2.44 1.25
C SER A 48 -14.24 3.50 0.92
N PHE A 49 -14.27 4.61 1.66
CA PHE A 49 -15.30 5.64 1.49
C PHE A 49 -14.83 7.05 1.84
N HIS A 50 -15.50 8.05 1.28
CA HIS A 50 -15.17 9.46 1.48
C HIS A 50 -15.78 10.01 2.76
N ILE A 51 -15.04 10.88 3.43
CA ILE A 51 -15.48 11.55 4.65
C ILE A 51 -15.20 13.05 4.59
N ASN A 52 -15.89 13.81 5.42
CA ASN A 52 -15.75 15.27 5.47
C ASN A 52 -14.43 15.74 6.13
N VAL A 53 -13.74 14.88 6.88
CA VAL A 53 -12.46 15.21 7.51
C VAL A 53 -11.38 15.22 6.44
N ALA A 54 -10.73 16.38 6.25
CA ALA A 54 -9.67 16.59 5.27
C ALA A 54 -10.02 16.24 3.80
N ASP A 55 -11.29 15.99 3.49
CA ASP A 55 -11.80 15.62 2.16
C ASP A 55 -11.03 14.44 1.52
N VAL A 56 -10.77 13.40 2.33
CA VAL A 56 -10.05 12.18 1.92
C VAL A 56 -10.96 10.97 1.80
N GLN A 57 -10.50 9.97 1.05
CA GLN A 57 -11.07 8.62 1.11
C GLN A 57 -10.37 7.82 2.21
N VAL A 58 -11.13 7.26 3.15
CA VAL A 58 -10.61 6.35 4.17
C VAL A 58 -10.73 4.92 3.67
N ARG A 59 -9.65 4.14 3.77
CA ARG A 59 -9.64 2.68 3.67
C ARG A 59 -9.52 2.08 5.07
N LEU A 60 -10.36 1.13 5.40
CA LEU A 60 -10.30 0.48 6.70
C LEU A 60 -9.02 -0.36 6.85
N TYR A 61 -8.47 -0.37 8.06
CA TYR A 61 -7.47 -1.37 8.44
C TYR A 61 -8.12 -2.74 8.61
N TYR A 62 -7.33 -3.81 8.45
CA TYR A 62 -7.63 -5.22 8.75
C TYR A 62 -8.68 -5.93 7.91
N VAL A 63 -9.51 -5.20 7.17
CA VAL A 63 -10.65 -5.79 6.46
C VAL A 63 -10.61 -5.47 4.97
N ASP A 64 -11.24 -6.36 4.20
CA ASP A 64 -11.47 -6.20 2.78
C ASP A 64 -12.90 -6.62 2.47
N CYS A 65 -13.70 -5.68 1.94
CA CYS A 65 -15.05 -5.93 1.48
C CYS A 65 -15.04 -6.42 0.03
N PRO A 66 -16.04 -7.21 -0.41
CA PRO A 66 -16.19 -7.55 -1.81
C PRO A 66 -16.34 -6.30 -2.69
N GLU A 67 -15.75 -6.32 -3.89
CA GLU A 67 -15.88 -5.23 -4.86
C GLU A 67 -17.34 -5.01 -5.30
N THR A 68 -17.71 -3.78 -5.60
CA THR A 68 -19.09 -3.39 -5.96
C THR A 68 -19.36 -3.33 -7.46
N SER A 69 -18.34 -3.35 -8.31
CA SER A 69 -18.44 -3.25 -9.77
C SER A 69 -17.23 -3.86 -10.50
N ILE A 70 -17.33 -4.02 -11.82
CA ILE A 70 -16.21 -4.40 -12.70
C ILE A 70 -16.08 -3.34 -13.79
N ASP A 71 -15.14 -2.42 -13.62
CA ASP A 71 -14.89 -1.35 -14.61
C ASP A 71 -13.56 -1.55 -15.35
N SER A 72 -12.75 -2.51 -14.91
CA SER A 72 -11.43 -2.79 -15.49
C SER A 72 -10.98 -4.24 -15.32
N LYS A 73 -9.89 -4.60 -16.01
CA LYS A 73 -9.26 -5.93 -15.90
C LYS A 73 -8.72 -6.20 -14.48
N SER A 74 -8.26 -5.17 -13.76
CA SER A 74 -7.83 -5.35 -12.36
C SER A 74 -9.00 -5.71 -11.46
N ASP A 75 -10.14 -5.06 -11.67
CA ASP A 75 -11.35 -5.26 -10.86
C ASP A 75 -11.91 -6.67 -11.13
N ALA A 76 -11.92 -7.10 -12.40
CA ALA A 76 -12.28 -8.48 -12.76
C ALA A 76 -11.38 -9.53 -12.10
N ARG A 77 -10.07 -9.28 -12.00
CA ARG A 77 -9.14 -10.18 -11.28
C ARG A 77 -9.47 -10.21 -9.78
N ARG A 78 -9.73 -9.05 -9.19
CA ARG A 78 -10.03 -8.91 -7.76
C ARG A 78 -11.34 -9.61 -7.39
N ILE A 79 -12.37 -9.46 -8.21
CA ILE A 79 -13.64 -10.16 -8.02
C ILE A 79 -13.47 -11.67 -8.14
N ARG A 80 -12.72 -12.16 -9.12
CA ARG A 80 -12.42 -13.61 -9.23
C ARG A 80 -11.71 -14.15 -7.99
N GLU A 81 -10.74 -13.40 -7.46
CA GLU A 81 -10.04 -13.75 -6.22
C GLU A 81 -11.01 -13.82 -5.04
N GLN A 82 -11.88 -12.82 -4.88
CA GLN A 82 -12.86 -12.76 -3.80
C GLN A 82 -13.94 -13.86 -3.94
N THR A 83 -14.46 -14.11 -5.15
CA THR A 83 -15.38 -15.25 -5.43
C THR A 83 -14.79 -16.56 -4.93
N ARG A 84 -13.52 -16.82 -5.24
CA ARG A 84 -12.80 -18.02 -4.79
C ARG A 84 -12.58 -18.04 -3.28
N TYR A 85 -12.22 -16.88 -2.71
CA TYR A 85 -12.00 -16.76 -1.27
C TYR A 85 -13.25 -17.12 -0.48
N PHE A 86 -14.40 -16.57 -0.86
CA PHE A 86 -15.68 -16.80 -0.19
C PHE A 86 -16.39 -18.08 -0.65
N GLY A 87 -15.85 -18.81 -1.64
CA GLY A 87 -16.45 -20.04 -2.12
C GLY A 87 -17.79 -19.83 -2.82
N LEU A 88 -17.97 -18.70 -3.49
CA LEU A 88 -19.23 -18.37 -4.15
C LEU A 88 -19.38 -19.07 -5.50
N SER A 89 -20.63 -19.24 -5.93
CA SER A 89 -20.97 -19.85 -7.22
C SER A 89 -20.60 -18.98 -8.41
N SER A 90 -20.58 -17.65 -8.26
CA SER A 90 -20.36 -16.73 -9.37
C SER A 90 -19.78 -15.36 -8.94
N ALA A 91 -19.33 -14.57 -9.93
CA ALA A 91 -18.82 -13.21 -9.72
C ALA A 91 -19.92 -12.22 -9.36
N GLU A 92 -21.13 -12.43 -9.89
CA GLU A 92 -22.32 -11.61 -9.63
C GLU A 92 -22.71 -11.67 -8.15
N ARG A 93 -22.53 -12.83 -7.49
CA ARG A 93 -22.77 -12.95 -6.04
C ARG A 93 -21.74 -12.15 -5.24
N THR A 94 -20.47 -12.13 -5.66
CA THR A 94 -19.45 -11.25 -5.04
C THR A 94 -19.88 -9.78 -5.11
N ILE A 95 -20.29 -9.32 -6.29
CA ILE A 95 -20.75 -7.93 -6.50
C ILE A 95 -21.98 -7.63 -5.65
N HIS A 96 -22.94 -8.55 -5.60
CA HIS A 96 -24.13 -8.40 -4.77
C HIS A 96 -23.77 -8.18 -3.30
N PHE A 97 -22.92 -9.04 -2.71
CA PHE A 97 -22.51 -8.89 -1.32
C PHE A 97 -21.59 -7.68 -1.09
N GLY A 98 -20.84 -7.22 -2.10
CA GLY A 98 -20.14 -5.95 -2.06
C GLY A 98 -21.09 -4.77 -1.91
N ASN A 99 -22.19 -4.77 -2.65
CA ASN A 99 -23.25 -3.76 -2.52
C ASN A 99 -23.99 -3.86 -1.18
N GLU A 100 -24.24 -5.07 -0.66
CA GLU A 100 -24.79 -5.25 0.69
C GLU A 100 -23.85 -4.70 1.78
N ALA A 101 -22.54 -4.92 1.65
CA ALA A 101 -21.54 -4.36 2.55
C ALA A 101 -21.52 -2.81 2.49
N LYS A 102 -21.59 -2.23 1.30
CA LYS A 102 -21.73 -0.78 1.10
C LYS A 102 -22.98 -0.23 1.79
N ASN A 103 -24.15 -0.84 1.55
CA ASN A 103 -25.42 -0.45 2.16
C ASN A 103 -25.39 -0.57 3.69
N PHE A 104 -24.68 -1.57 4.22
CA PHE A 104 -24.46 -1.73 5.65
C PHE A 104 -23.64 -0.56 6.21
N VAL A 105 -22.53 -0.18 5.56
CA VAL A 105 -21.70 0.97 5.97
C VAL A 105 -22.48 2.28 5.93
N GLU A 106 -23.21 2.55 4.83
CA GLU A 106 -24.00 3.78 4.67
C GLU A 106 -25.03 3.94 5.81
N ARG A 107 -25.66 2.83 6.23
CA ARG A 107 -26.62 2.82 7.33
C ARG A 107 -25.96 3.01 8.69
N ILE A 108 -24.88 2.27 8.96
CA ILE A 108 -24.18 2.31 10.26
C ILE A 108 -23.49 3.67 10.48
N LEU A 109 -23.06 4.32 9.41
CA LEU A 109 -22.39 5.63 9.43
C LEU A 109 -23.32 6.80 9.10
N ALA A 110 -24.64 6.60 9.14
CA ALA A 110 -25.63 7.67 8.95
C ALA A 110 -25.52 8.76 10.05
N LYS A 111 -25.07 8.38 11.25
CA LYS A 111 -24.75 9.30 12.35
C LYS A 111 -23.26 9.63 12.35
N PRO A 112 -22.86 10.79 12.93
CA PRO A 112 -21.44 11.11 13.13
C PRO A 112 -20.71 9.98 13.86
N PHE A 113 -19.48 9.74 13.45
CA PHE A 113 -18.61 8.70 14.00
C PHE A 113 -17.24 9.28 14.34
N THR A 114 -16.40 8.48 14.99
CA THR A 114 -15.02 8.86 15.29
C THR A 114 -14.07 8.17 14.33
N LEU A 115 -13.22 8.95 13.67
CA LEU A 115 -12.11 8.46 12.86
C LEU A 115 -10.82 8.49 13.67
N TYR A 116 -10.04 7.41 13.57
CA TYR A 116 -8.63 7.43 13.95
C TYR A 116 -7.76 7.18 12.73
N THR A 117 -6.88 8.13 12.38
CA THR A 117 -5.97 7.99 11.25
C THR A 117 -4.63 8.67 11.53
N ALA A 118 -3.57 8.11 10.97
CA ALA A 118 -2.24 8.72 10.94
C ALA A 118 -1.96 9.41 9.61
N PHE A 119 -2.97 9.54 8.74
CA PHE A 119 -2.85 9.98 7.34
C PHE A 119 -1.82 9.18 6.51
N ALA A 120 -1.54 7.95 6.94
CA ALA A 120 -0.70 7.03 6.19
C ALA A 120 -1.35 6.74 4.83
N SER A 121 -0.62 7.02 3.75
CA SER A 121 -1.12 6.85 2.39
C SER A 121 -1.47 5.38 2.11
N ALA A 122 -2.72 5.17 1.73
CA ALA A 122 -3.23 3.93 1.18
C ALA A 122 -3.26 4.07 -0.34
N LEU A 123 -2.16 3.70 -1.02
CA LEU A 123 -1.98 3.75 -2.49
C LEU A 123 -3.31 3.56 -3.26
N GLY A 124 -3.71 4.49 -4.12
CA GLY A 124 -5.00 4.47 -4.84
C GLY A 124 -5.04 5.43 -6.03
N ARG A 125 -6.09 5.34 -6.86
CA ARG A 125 -6.22 6.10 -8.13
C ARG A 125 -6.65 7.58 -7.96
N SER A 126 -7.03 8.04 -6.77
CA SER A 126 -7.57 9.39 -6.56
C SER A 126 -6.48 10.45 -6.33
N SER A 127 -6.72 11.67 -6.84
CA SER A 127 -5.81 12.83 -6.70
C SER A 127 -5.76 13.43 -5.29
N LYS A 128 -6.77 13.18 -4.46
CA LYS A 128 -6.88 13.71 -3.08
C LYS A 128 -6.31 12.79 -1.99
N GLY A 129 -5.72 11.66 -2.39
CA GLY A 129 -5.11 10.69 -1.48
C GLY A 129 -6.15 9.85 -0.74
N ARG A 130 -5.87 8.54 -0.67
CA ARG A 130 -6.60 7.60 0.19
C ARG A 130 -5.74 7.33 1.42
N VAL A 131 -6.35 7.29 2.60
CA VAL A 131 -5.64 7.08 3.87
C VAL A 131 -6.20 5.88 4.60
N TYR A 132 -5.39 5.18 5.39
CA TYR A 132 -5.92 4.15 6.26
C TYR A 132 -6.55 4.73 7.53
N GLY A 133 -7.62 4.12 8.04
CA GLY A 133 -8.27 4.55 9.28
C GLY A 133 -9.01 3.45 10.04
N PHE A 134 -9.19 3.69 11.34
CA PHE A 134 -10.16 2.98 12.18
C PHE A 134 -11.39 3.85 12.34
N ILE A 135 -12.57 3.23 12.38
CA ILE A 135 -13.84 3.92 12.53
C ILE A 135 -14.58 3.34 13.74
N ILE A 136 -14.87 4.21 14.71
CA ILE A 136 -15.74 3.88 15.84
C ILE A 136 -17.09 4.52 15.60
N THR A 137 -18.14 3.71 15.49
CA THR A 137 -19.50 4.15 15.19
C THR A 137 -20.07 5.01 16.33
N ALA A 138 -21.20 5.67 16.07
CA ALA A 138 -21.92 6.47 17.08
C ALA A 138 -22.28 5.65 18.34
N ASP A 139 -22.48 4.34 18.19
CA ASP A 139 -22.81 3.42 19.29
C ASP A 139 -21.56 2.81 19.95
N GLY A 140 -20.36 3.32 19.64
CA GLY A 140 -19.10 2.88 20.25
C GLY A 140 -18.51 1.59 19.70
N ASN A 141 -19.01 1.09 18.56
CA ASN A 141 -18.53 -0.16 17.97
C ASN A 141 -17.43 0.08 16.93
N ASP A 142 -16.44 -0.81 16.85
CA ASP A 142 -15.48 -0.82 15.74
C ASP A 142 -16.15 -1.29 14.44
N LEU A 143 -16.16 -0.45 13.41
CA LEU A 143 -16.84 -0.74 12.13
C LEU A 143 -16.24 -1.96 11.43
N ALA A 144 -14.91 -2.10 11.42
CA ALA A 144 -14.25 -3.24 10.80
C ALA A 144 -14.70 -4.55 11.47
N SER A 145 -14.78 -4.58 12.80
CA SER A 145 -15.30 -5.71 13.56
C SER A 145 -16.76 -6.01 13.24
N LEU A 146 -17.60 -4.97 13.10
CA LEU A 146 -18.99 -5.16 12.67
C LEU A 146 -19.10 -5.77 11.28
N LEU A 147 -18.29 -5.33 10.31
CA LEU A 147 -18.28 -5.87 8.96
C LEU A 147 -17.92 -7.35 8.95
N VAL A 148 -16.84 -7.75 9.63
CA VAL A 148 -16.43 -9.17 9.70
C VAL A 148 -17.45 -10.01 10.45
N LYS A 149 -17.92 -9.53 11.60
CA LYS A 149 -18.92 -10.22 12.45
C LYS A 149 -20.22 -10.53 11.71
N ASN A 150 -20.65 -9.64 10.81
CA ASN A 150 -21.87 -9.81 10.02
C ASN A 150 -21.63 -10.45 8.65
N GLY A 151 -20.39 -10.88 8.34
CA GLY A 151 -20.07 -11.54 7.08
C GLY A 151 -20.05 -10.59 5.87
N PHE A 152 -19.71 -9.33 6.06
CA PHE A 152 -19.56 -8.35 4.97
C PHE A 152 -18.11 -8.11 4.55
N ALA A 153 -17.15 -8.61 5.33
CA ALA A 153 -15.72 -8.50 5.01
C ALA A 153 -14.94 -9.75 5.41
N ARG A 154 -13.78 -9.94 4.78
CA ARG A 154 -12.76 -10.90 5.20
C ARG A 154 -11.63 -10.21 5.96
N THR A 155 -10.89 -10.97 6.77
CA THR A 155 -9.68 -10.47 7.45
C THR A 155 -8.52 -10.35 6.45
N HIS A 156 -8.26 -9.14 5.96
CA HIS A 156 -7.28 -8.90 4.90
C HIS A 156 -6.77 -7.44 4.90
N GLY A 157 -5.62 -7.21 4.27
CA GLY A 157 -5.07 -5.86 4.11
C GLY A 157 -4.09 -5.43 5.21
N VAL A 158 -3.85 -4.12 5.29
CA VAL A 158 -2.88 -3.53 6.22
C VAL A 158 -3.51 -3.44 7.60
N GLY A 159 -2.71 -3.67 8.65
CA GLY A 159 -3.13 -3.53 10.03
C GLY A 159 -1.99 -2.97 10.89
N ARG A 160 -2.33 -2.36 12.02
CA ARG A 160 -1.43 -1.76 13.02
C ARG A 160 -2.08 -1.77 14.40
N GLU A 161 -1.33 -1.47 15.45
CA GLU A 161 -1.91 -1.29 16.80
C GLU A 161 -3.14 -0.39 16.76
N THR A 162 -4.21 -0.80 17.47
CA THR A 162 -5.50 -0.12 17.47
C THR A 162 -5.47 1.14 18.35
N PRO A 163 -6.45 2.05 18.24
CA PRO A 163 -6.51 3.25 19.08
C PRO A 163 -6.55 2.97 20.59
N ASP A 164 -7.09 1.82 21.00
CA ASP A 164 -7.15 1.34 22.39
C ASP A 164 -5.94 0.47 22.79
N GLY A 165 -4.88 0.44 21.98
CA GLY A 165 -3.60 -0.19 22.32
C GLY A 165 -3.56 -1.71 22.12
N ILE A 166 -4.50 -2.30 21.37
CA ILE A 166 -4.47 -3.73 21.04
C ILE A 166 -3.37 -3.96 20.00
N PRO A 167 -2.35 -4.80 20.30
CA PRO A 167 -1.28 -5.07 19.35
C PRO A 167 -1.80 -5.70 18.06
N ARG A 168 -1.16 -5.36 16.93
CA ARG A 168 -1.60 -5.80 15.60
C ARG A 168 -1.87 -7.30 15.50
N LYS A 169 -0.97 -8.11 16.08
CA LYS A 169 -1.09 -9.58 16.05
C LYS A 169 -2.35 -10.05 16.76
N GLN A 170 -2.64 -9.51 17.94
CA GLN A 170 -3.82 -9.86 18.73
C GLN A 170 -5.11 -9.42 18.02
N MET A 171 -5.12 -8.22 17.43
CA MET A 171 -6.29 -7.76 16.67
C MET A 171 -6.55 -8.64 15.44
N LEU A 172 -5.49 -9.06 14.74
CA LEU A 172 -5.61 -9.98 13.60
C LEU A 172 -6.18 -11.34 14.01
N GLU A 173 -5.81 -11.86 15.18
CA GLU A 173 -6.38 -13.10 15.73
C GLU A 173 -7.88 -12.92 16.04
N ARG A 174 -8.26 -11.81 16.69
CA ARG A 174 -9.68 -11.48 16.94
C ARG A 174 -10.51 -11.40 15.67
N PHE A 175 -10.00 -10.77 14.61
CA PHE A 175 -10.69 -10.71 13.32
C PHE A 175 -10.89 -12.09 12.70
N ARG A 176 -9.88 -12.98 12.79
CA ARG A 176 -10.03 -14.36 12.32
C ARG A 176 -11.10 -15.12 13.11
N ASP A 177 -11.18 -14.92 14.43
CA ASP A 177 -12.21 -15.56 15.25
C ASP A 177 -13.62 -15.05 14.87
N LEU A 178 -13.76 -13.75 14.61
CA LEU A 178 -15.01 -13.17 14.11
C LEU A 178 -15.39 -13.73 12.75
N GLU A 179 -14.42 -13.85 11.83
CA GLU A 179 -14.63 -14.40 10.49
C GLU A 179 -15.06 -15.86 10.56
N ILE A 180 -14.39 -16.68 11.37
CA ILE A 180 -14.78 -18.08 11.62
C ILE A 180 -16.19 -18.14 12.21
N SER A 181 -16.52 -17.28 13.19
CA SER A 181 -17.88 -17.24 13.72
C SER A 181 -18.90 -16.86 12.65
N ALA A 182 -18.60 -15.93 11.75
CA ALA A 182 -19.50 -15.52 10.69
C ALA A 182 -19.70 -16.65 9.66
N MET A 183 -18.62 -17.35 9.32
CA MET A 183 -18.63 -18.55 8.48
C MET A 183 -19.53 -19.65 9.05
N LEU A 184 -19.32 -20.02 10.32
CA LEU A 184 -20.09 -21.07 11.00
C LEU A 184 -21.57 -20.71 11.13
N LYS A 185 -21.88 -19.43 11.34
CA LYS A 185 -23.25 -18.92 11.43
C LYS A 185 -23.92 -18.69 10.07
N ARG A 186 -23.19 -18.84 8.96
CA ARG A 186 -23.71 -18.61 7.60
C ARG A 186 -24.30 -17.20 7.45
N VAL A 187 -23.66 -16.17 8.00
CA VAL A 187 -24.16 -14.78 7.92
C VAL A 187 -23.47 -14.00 6.80
N GLY A 188 -24.19 -13.03 6.22
CA GLY A 188 -23.68 -12.20 5.13
C GLY A 188 -23.28 -13.05 3.92
N ILE A 189 -22.12 -12.75 3.34
CA ILE A 189 -21.56 -13.47 2.18
C ILE A 189 -21.38 -14.97 2.44
N TRP A 190 -21.19 -15.38 3.70
CA TRP A 190 -20.98 -16.78 4.06
C TRP A 190 -22.25 -17.63 3.99
N SER A 191 -23.42 -17.00 3.88
CA SER A 191 -24.70 -17.70 3.67
C SER A 191 -24.73 -18.49 2.37
N GLU A 192 -23.96 -18.06 1.37
CA GLU A 192 -23.92 -18.65 0.03
C GLU A 192 -22.60 -19.34 -0.31
N SER A 193 -21.71 -19.47 0.68
CA SER A 193 -20.47 -20.20 0.50
C SER A 193 -20.72 -21.69 0.25
N ASP A 194 -20.02 -22.25 -0.72
CA ASP A 194 -19.90 -23.70 -0.90
C ASP A 194 -18.69 -24.21 -0.09
N PRO A 195 -18.90 -24.86 1.08
CA PRO A 195 -17.81 -25.29 1.95
C PRO A 195 -16.93 -26.36 1.30
N ASP A 196 -17.49 -27.19 0.42
CA ASP A 196 -16.77 -28.30 -0.21
C ASP A 196 -15.80 -27.79 -1.30
N ARG A 197 -16.06 -26.60 -1.84
CA ARG A 197 -15.24 -25.99 -2.90
C ARG A 197 -14.22 -24.96 -2.41
N ILE A 198 -14.36 -24.43 -1.18
CA ILE A 198 -13.45 -23.39 -0.66
C ILE A 198 -11.98 -23.82 -0.74
N ALA A 199 -11.67 -25.07 -0.36
CA ALA A 199 -10.29 -25.56 -0.35
C ALA A 199 -9.68 -25.58 -1.76
N GLU A 200 -10.41 -26.11 -2.73
CA GLU A 200 -10.03 -26.17 -4.15
C GLU A 200 -9.88 -24.76 -4.73
N LEU A 201 -10.88 -23.90 -4.55
CA LEU A 201 -10.91 -22.55 -5.10
C LEU A 201 -9.77 -21.68 -4.56
N ARG A 202 -9.50 -21.76 -3.26
CA ARG A 202 -8.36 -21.05 -2.64
C ARG A 202 -7.02 -21.64 -3.06
N ALA A 203 -6.92 -22.95 -3.28
CA ALA A 203 -5.70 -23.56 -3.84
C ALA A 203 -5.42 -23.07 -5.26
N LYS A 204 -6.44 -23.00 -6.12
CA LYS A 204 -6.34 -22.43 -7.46
C LYS A 204 -5.85 -20.98 -7.44
N GLN A 205 -6.39 -20.16 -6.53
CA GLN A 205 -5.93 -18.78 -6.36
C GLN A 205 -4.43 -18.70 -5.99
N ARG A 206 -3.99 -19.51 -5.02
CA ARG A 206 -2.57 -19.55 -4.61
C ARG A 206 -1.65 -19.97 -5.76
N SER A 207 -2.06 -20.95 -6.56
CA SER A 207 -1.28 -21.40 -7.72
C SER A 207 -1.11 -20.28 -8.75
N GLU A 208 -2.19 -19.57 -9.10
CA GLU A 208 -2.14 -18.45 -10.04
C GLU A 208 -1.26 -17.30 -9.50
N ASP A 209 -1.34 -16.97 -8.21
CA ASP A 209 -0.52 -15.91 -7.62
C ASP A 209 0.97 -16.30 -7.57
N GLN A 210 1.27 -17.58 -7.35
CA GLN A 210 2.65 -18.09 -7.44
C GLN A 210 3.20 -17.95 -8.86
N GLU A 211 2.45 -18.39 -9.88
CA GLU A 211 2.85 -18.27 -11.28
C GLU A 211 3.10 -16.80 -11.67
N LEU A 212 2.20 -15.90 -11.27
CA LEU A 212 2.35 -14.47 -11.55
C LEU A 212 3.57 -13.87 -10.87
N LYS A 213 3.86 -14.28 -9.63
CA LYS A 213 5.06 -13.85 -8.90
C LYS A 213 6.34 -14.34 -9.57
N GLU A 214 6.35 -15.58 -10.03
CA GLU A 214 7.49 -16.14 -10.76
C GLU A 214 7.73 -15.41 -12.09
N LEU A 215 6.67 -15.12 -12.85
CA LEU A 215 6.74 -14.31 -14.07
C LEU A 215 7.29 -12.91 -13.79
N GLN A 216 6.79 -12.24 -12.74
CA GLN A 216 7.29 -10.93 -12.34
C GLN A 216 8.77 -10.97 -11.95
N THR A 217 9.21 -11.98 -11.20
CA THR A 217 10.62 -12.15 -10.84
C THR A 217 11.48 -12.41 -12.08
N LYS A 218 11.03 -13.27 -13.01
CA LYS A 218 11.74 -13.54 -14.27
C LYS A 218 11.85 -12.28 -15.14
N VAL A 219 10.77 -11.53 -15.29
CA VAL A 219 10.76 -10.26 -16.04
C VAL A 219 11.65 -9.23 -15.37
N LYS A 220 11.56 -9.04 -14.05
CA LYS A 220 12.46 -8.12 -13.31
C LYS A 220 13.93 -8.53 -13.45
N LYS A 221 14.24 -9.82 -13.43
CA LYS A 221 15.59 -10.35 -13.66
C LYS A 221 16.06 -10.12 -15.11
N ALA A 222 15.18 -10.27 -16.10
CA ALA A 222 15.51 -10.01 -17.50
C ALA A 222 15.62 -8.51 -17.83
N GLN A 223 14.88 -7.66 -17.12
CA GLN A 223 14.86 -6.20 -17.28
C GLN A 223 15.90 -5.47 -16.41
N SER A 224 16.55 -6.15 -15.45
CA SER A 224 17.72 -5.59 -14.77
C SER A 224 18.90 -5.68 -15.75
N PRO A 225 19.34 -4.57 -16.36
CA PRO A 225 20.32 -4.60 -17.47
C PRO A 225 21.74 -4.96 -17.02
N HIS A 226 21.92 -5.29 -15.75
CA HIS A 226 23.20 -5.62 -15.18
C HIS A 226 23.11 -7.03 -14.62
N SER A 227 23.34 -8.02 -15.50
CA SER A 227 24.18 -9.13 -15.08
C SER A 227 25.34 -8.54 -14.29
N LEU A 228 25.60 -9.04 -13.08
CA LEU A 228 26.76 -8.62 -12.29
C LEU A 228 27.98 -8.67 -13.21
N LEU A 229 28.41 -7.50 -13.65
CA LEU A 229 29.43 -7.39 -14.66
C LEU A 229 30.75 -7.44 -13.91
N ASP A 230 31.50 -8.52 -14.09
CA ASP A 230 32.81 -8.63 -13.48
C ASP A 230 33.75 -7.63 -14.15
N LEU A 231 34.09 -6.58 -13.42
CA LEU A 231 34.93 -5.47 -13.88
C LEU A 231 36.32 -5.93 -14.34
N ASN A 232 36.78 -7.12 -13.92
CA ASN A 232 38.07 -7.69 -14.32
C ASN A 232 38.00 -8.46 -15.64
N THR A 233 36.83 -8.91 -16.08
CA THR A 233 36.67 -9.76 -17.27
C THR A 233 35.76 -9.16 -18.35
N ALA A 234 34.92 -8.19 -17.99
CA ALA A 234 33.99 -7.55 -18.91
C ALA A 234 34.67 -6.99 -20.17
N SER A 235 34.00 -7.11 -21.31
CA SER A 235 34.39 -6.44 -22.54
C SER A 235 34.11 -4.94 -22.47
N GLU A 236 34.75 -4.17 -23.35
CA GLU A 236 34.56 -2.73 -23.43
C GLU A 236 33.09 -2.36 -23.72
N LYS A 237 32.43 -3.11 -24.61
CA LYS A 237 31.02 -2.91 -24.96
C LYS A 237 30.10 -3.18 -23.77
N GLU A 238 30.40 -4.19 -22.95
CA GLU A 238 29.62 -4.48 -21.75
C GLU A 238 29.81 -3.39 -20.69
N LEU A 239 31.03 -2.86 -20.50
CA LEU A 239 31.26 -1.72 -19.60
C LEU A 239 30.51 -0.46 -20.05
N GLN A 240 30.46 -0.20 -21.36
CA GLN A 240 29.73 0.94 -21.94
C GLN A 240 28.20 0.84 -21.79
N SER A 241 27.66 -0.33 -21.46
CA SER A 241 26.22 -0.49 -21.15
C SER A 241 25.82 0.15 -19.82
N ILE A 242 26.81 0.47 -18.95
CA ILE A 242 26.59 1.11 -17.67
C ILE A 242 26.40 2.62 -17.88
N LYS A 243 25.26 3.15 -17.40
CA LYS A 243 24.94 4.58 -17.50
C LYS A 243 26.07 5.43 -16.90
N GLY A 244 26.64 6.31 -17.71
CA GLY A 244 27.75 7.20 -17.31
C GLY A 244 29.15 6.67 -17.64
N ILE A 245 29.27 5.46 -18.17
CA ILE A 245 30.51 4.89 -18.70
C ILE A 245 30.51 4.98 -20.23
N GLY A 246 31.24 5.96 -20.77
CA GLY A 246 31.50 6.05 -22.22
C GLY A 246 32.78 5.29 -22.62
N PRO A 247 33.11 5.21 -23.92
CA PRO A 247 34.28 4.48 -24.44
C PRO A 247 35.58 4.83 -23.72
N VAL A 248 35.82 6.13 -23.49
CA VAL A 248 37.02 6.62 -22.79
C VAL A 248 37.12 6.10 -21.36
N LEU A 249 35.99 6.01 -20.65
CA LEU A 249 35.98 5.53 -19.26
C LEU A 249 36.06 4.01 -19.21
N ALA A 250 35.39 3.31 -20.12
CA ALA A 250 35.49 1.86 -20.27
C ALA A 250 36.95 1.40 -20.54
N ALA A 251 37.64 2.06 -21.46
CA ALA A 251 39.06 1.79 -21.74
C ALA A 251 39.95 1.98 -20.51
N ARG A 252 39.70 3.03 -19.71
CA ARG A 252 40.45 3.25 -18.46
C ARG A 252 40.16 2.19 -17.40
N ILE A 253 38.91 1.73 -17.30
CA ILE A 253 38.55 0.63 -16.41
C ILE A 253 39.27 -0.66 -16.84
N ILE A 254 39.35 -0.95 -18.14
CA ILE A 254 40.09 -2.12 -18.63
C ILE A 254 41.59 -2.00 -18.33
N ALA A 255 42.18 -0.83 -18.58
CA ALA A 255 43.60 -0.59 -18.34
C ALA A 255 44.02 -0.66 -16.86
N GLY A 256 43.09 -0.37 -15.93
CA GLY A 256 43.35 -0.41 -14.49
C GLY A 256 43.17 -1.79 -13.84
N ARG A 257 42.84 -2.83 -14.61
CA ARG A 257 42.67 -4.20 -14.09
C ARG A 257 44.00 -4.77 -13.58
N PRO A 258 43.98 -5.67 -12.57
CA PRO A 258 42.81 -6.17 -11.85
C PRO A 258 42.44 -5.33 -10.62
N TYR A 259 41.15 -5.31 -10.28
CA TYR A 259 40.58 -4.71 -9.07
C TYR A 259 40.31 -5.80 -8.03
N LYS A 260 40.79 -5.62 -6.81
CA LYS A 260 40.55 -6.56 -5.69
C LYS A 260 39.40 -6.10 -4.80
N THR A 261 39.19 -4.78 -4.74
CA THR A 261 38.14 -4.12 -3.96
C THR A 261 37.44 -3.08 -4.82
N VAL A 262 36.24 -2.67 -4.43
CA VAL A 262 35.50 -1.62 -5.15
C VAL A 262 36.25 -0.28 -5.08
N ASP A 263 36.95 0.00 -3.98
CA ASP A 263 37.74 1.22 -3.80
C ASP A 263 38.90 1.34 -4.78
N ASP A 264 39.39 0.23 -5.33
CA ASP A 264 40.44 0.27 -6.37
C ASP A 264 39.98 1.03 -7.62
N LEU A 265 38.66 1.17 -7.85
CA LEU A 265 38.11 1.95 -8.96
C LEU A 265 38.34 3.45 -8.81
N LEU A 266 38.62 3.96 -7.61
CA LEU A 266 39.00 5.37 -7.40
C LEU A 266 40.34 5.71 -8.05
N LYS A 267 41.18 4.71 -8.33
CA LYS A 267 42.44 4.88 -9.08
C LYS A 267 42.19 5.18 -10.56
N VAL A 268 40.99 4.86 -11.07
CA VAL A 268 40.60 5.10 -12.45
C VAL A 268 40.23 6.58 -12.63
N LYS A 269 41.10 7.32 -13.31
CA LYS A 269 40.89 8.75 -13.58
C LYS A 269 39.53 9.01 -14.26
N GLY A 270 38.65 9.71 -13.56
CA GLY A 270 37.27 10.01 -14.02
C GLY A 270 36.18 9.25 -13.27
N ILE A 271 36.54 8.33 -12.38
CA ILE A 271 35.67 7.77 -11.34
C ILE A 271 36.04 8.49 -10.03
N GLY A 272 35.04 9.04 -9.35
CA GLY A 272 35.24 9.75 -8.07
C GLY A 272 34.12 9.41 -7.11
N GLN A 273 34.27 9.76 -5.83
CA GLN A 273 33.35 9.38 -4.75
C GLN A 273 31.88 9.77 -5.01
N LYS A 274 31.61 10.81 -5.81
CA LYS A 274 30.24 11.21 -6.21
C LYS A 274 29.54 10.25 -7.18
N ARG A 275 30.26 9.27 -7.75
CA ARG A 275 29.73 8.26 -8.69
C ARG A 275 29.55 6.88 -8.06
N PHE A 276 29.84 6.75 -6.76
CA PHE A 276 29.54 5.57 -5.94
C PHE A 276 28.05 5.50 -5.60
#